data_AF-A0A168EA76-F1
#
_entry.id   AF-A0A168EA76-F1
#
_cell.length_a   1.000
_cell.length_b   1.000
_cell.length_c   1.000
_cell.angle_alpha   90.00
_cell.angle_beta   90.00
_cell.angle_gamma   90.00
#
_symmetry.space_group_name_H-M   'P 1'
#
loop_
_entity.id
_entity.type
_entity.pdbx_description
1 polymer ?
#
loop_
_entity_poly.entity_id
_entity_poly.type
_entity_poly.pdbx_seq_one_letter_code
_entity_poly.pdbx_strand_id
1 'polypeptide(L)'
;MVSKSELKKRTQKRAKKVPAAMLRDSKQTLAKADGTTFDPDFMFKQGFLADVYKLRPSENVVTRFPPGPNGYLHSIRRYLEKTVPRLMLVLDPVRLGIEDAEEQDLDTVYIDRSDFREVDSKDYFRLAPGKIVGLLQMPYPVKAISFAKDEATGAVTEMRAVFDKGGNKPKTFIQWVPLKARPRLNETIWPSAMTERGFYDGVRVAYFACDSDSTEDKVVLNRIVALKEDSGKSS
;
A
#
# COMPACT_ATOMS: atom_id res chain seq x y z
N MET A 1 47.60 -13.94 -16.78
CA MET A 1 47.38 -12.52 -17.12
C MET A 1 47.41 -12.38 -18.63
N VAL A 2 46.27 -12.11 -19.27
CA VAL A 2 46.16 -11.91 -20.73
C VAL A 2 45.79 -10.44 -20.96
N SER A 3 46.51 -9.74 -21.84
CA SER A 3 46.38 -8.29 -21.97
C SER A 3 45.08 -7.87 -22.67
N LYS A 4 44.55 -6.70 -22.27
CA LYS A 4 43.30 -6.10 -22.78
C LYS A 4 43.25 -5.92 -24.31
N SER A 5 44.40 -5.95 -25.00
CA SER A 5 44.53 -5.89 -26.46
C SER A 5 44.06 -7.18 -27.18
N GLU A 6 44.15 -8.34 -26.53
CA GLU A 6 43.82 -9.64 -27.14
C GLU A 6 42.32 -9.95 -27.12
N LEU A 7 41.59 -9.41 -26.14
CA LEU A 7 40.13 -9.53 -26.04
C LEU A 7 39.41 -8.72 -27.13
N LYS A 8 39.95 -7.55 -27.50
CA LYS A 8 39.41 -6.68 -28.58
C LYS A 8 39.55 -7.30 -29.98
N LYS A 9 40.60 -8.10 -30.23
CA LYS A 9 40.80 -8.77 -31.52
C LYS A 9 39.84 -9.95 -31.74
N ARG A 10 39.31 -10.55 -30.67
CA ARG A 10 38.38 -11.69 -30.75
C ARG A 10 36.92 -11.25 -30.95
N THR A 11 36.49 -10.12 -30.38
CA THR A 11 35.13 -9.58 -30.57
C THR A 11 34.94 -8.97 -31.96
N GLN A 12 35.99 -8.39 -32.56
CA GLN A 12 35.90 -7.81 -33.91
C GLN A 12 35.82 -8.83 -35.05
N LYS A 13 36.18 -10.11 -34.80
CA LYS A 13 36.15 -11.18 -35.81
C LYS A 13 34.83 -11.95 -35.87
N ARG A 14 33.92 -11.78 -34.90
CA ARG A 14 32.60 -12.46 -34.86
C ARG A 14 31.47 -11.66 -35.50
N ALA A 15 31.63 -10.36 -35.70
CA ALA A 15 30.63 -9.48 -36.32
C ALA A 15 30.73 -9.39 -37.86
N LYS A 16 31.72 -10.03 -38.49
CA LYS A 16 32.04 -9.83 -39.91
C LYS A 16 31.67 -10.99 -40.85
N LYS A 17 30.68 -11.81 -40.49
CA LYS A 17 30.21 -12.89 -41.39
C LYS A 17 28.73 -13.21 -41.21
N VAL A 18 27.86 -12.32 -41.68
CA VAL A 18 26.55 -12.72 -42.24
C VAL A 18 26.32 -11.87 -43.50
N PRO A 19 26.24 -12.46 -44.71
CA PRO A 19 26.09 -11.70 -45.94
C PRO A 19 24.65 -11.20 -46.14
N ALA A 20 24.55 -9.96 -46.61
CA ALA A 20 23.34 -9.32 -47.10
C ALA A 20 22.93 -9.92 -48.45
N ALA A 21 22.06 -10.92 -48.46
CA ALA A 21 21.35 -11.36 -49.66
C ALA A 21 20.10 -12.15 -49.28
N MET A 22 19.03 -11.45 -48.91
CA MET A 22 17.64 -11.86 -49.21
C MET A 22 16.69 -10.71 -48.83
N LEU A 23 16.09 -10.11 -49.88
CA LEU A 23 14.87 -9.28 -49.93
C LEU A 23 14.96 -7.89 -49.26
N ARG A 24 15.07 -6.72 -49.92
CA ARG A 24 14.73 -6.26 -51.29
C ARG A 24 13.38 -6.75 -51.81
N ASP A 25 12.30 -6.17 -51.29
CA ASP A 25 11.40 -5.26 -52.03
C ASP A 25 10.36 -4.74 -51.02
N SER A 26 10.31 -3.46 -50.68
CA SER A 26 9.63 -2.48 -51.54
C SER A 26 10.13 -1.08 -51.21
N LYS A 27 10.52 -0.38 -52.27
CA LYS A 27 11.06 0.98 -52.30
C LYS A 27 10.19 2.00 -51.57
N GLN A 28 10.84 2.65 -50.62
CA GLN A 28 10.82 4.09 -50.41
C GLN A 28 10.72 4.86 -51.75
N THR A 29 9.73 5.75 -51.85
CA THR A 29 9.98 7.09 -52.35
C THR A 29 9.47 8.06 -51.30
N LEU A 30 10.41 8.62 -50.52
CA LEU A 30 10.40 10.03 -50.15
C LEU A 30 11.81 10.37 -49.65
N ALA A 31 12.29 11.46 -50.22
CA ALA A 31 13.67 11.89 -50.27
C ALA A 31 14.22 12.26 -48.89
N LYS A 32 15.55 12.28 -48.82
CA LYS A 32 16.34 12.87 -47.73
C LYS A 32 15.80 14.27 -47.39
N ALA A 33 15.55 14.52 -46.11
CA ALA A 33 15.53 15.85 -45.54
C ALA A 33 16.33 15.82 -44.24
N ASP A 34 17.03 16.91 -44.02
CA ASP A 34 18.16 17.10 -43.13
C ASP A 34 17.87 16.87 -41.65
N GLY A 35 18.95 16.77 -40.87
CA GLY A 35 18.91 16.55 -39.43
C GLY A 35 17.97 17.51 -38.71
N THR A 36 16.81 17.01 -38.32
CA THR A 36 15.88 17.71 -37.45
C THR A 36 16.08 17.23 -36.03
N THR A 37 16.49 18.14 -35.16
CA THR A 37 16.35 18.02 -33.71
C THR A 37 14.94 17.55 -33.37
N PHE A 38 14.81 16.42 -32.68
CA PHE A 38 13.52 15.91 -32.20
C PHE A 38 12.98 16.88 -31.14
N ASP A 39 12.09 17.79 -31.56
CA ASP A 39 11.36 18.66 -30.64
C ASP A 39 10.13 17.90 -30.11
N PRO A 40 10.13 17.47 -28.83
CA PRO A 40 8.98 16.75 -28.26
C PRO A 40 7.71 17.59 -28.25
N ASP A 41 7.83 18.92 -28.36
CA ASP A 41 6.68 19.83 -28.38
C ASP A 41 6.15 20.11 -29.78
N PHE A 42 6.73 19.50 -30.82
CA PHE A 42 6.32 19.70 -32.21
C PHE A 42 4.81 19.44 -32.42
N MET A 43 4.26 18.41 -31.75
CA MET A 43 2.85 18.05 -31.81
C MET A 43 1.88 19.11 -31.27
N PHE A 44 2.36 20.02 -30.41
CA PHE A 44 1.56 21.13 -29.87
C PHE A 44 1.68 22.41 -30.71
N LYS A 45 2.74 22.51 -31.52
CA LYS A 45 2.99 23.65 -32.41
C LYS A 45 2.39 23.43 -33.80
N GLN A 46 2.39 22.18 -34.28
CA GLN A 46 1.91 21.78 -35.61
C GLN A 46 1.20 20.42 -35.58
N GLY A 47 0.18 20.25 -36.42
CA GLY A 47 -0.61 19.01 -36.55
C GLY A 47 -1.95 19.04 -35.80
N PHE A 48 -2.58 17.87 -35.70
CA PHE A 48 -3.97 17.72 -35.23
C PHE A 48 -4.27 18.45 -33.91
N LEU A 49 -3.40 18.34 -32.90
CA LEU A 49 -3.61 19.00 -31.60
C LEU A 49 -3.54 20.53 -31.70
N ALA A 50 -2.63 21.06 -32.52
CA ALA A 50 -2.54 22.49 -32.77
C ALA A 50 -3.77 23.00 -33.54
N ASP A 51 -4.29 22.23 -34.49
CA ASP A 51 -5.49 22.58 -35.24
C ASP A 51 -6.75 22.54 -34.36
N VAL A 52 -6.85 21.53 -33.48
CA VAL A 52 -7.92 21.45 -32.46
C VAL A 52 -7.87 22.62 -31.49
N TYR A 53 -6.67 23.01 -31.02
CA TYR A 53 -6.51 24.19 -30.16
C TYR A 53 -6.90 25.48 -30.87
N LYS A 54 -6.55 25.65 -32.15
CA LYS A 54 -6.95 26.82 -32.94
C LYS A 54 -8.46 26.88 -33.19
N LEU A 55 -9.13 25.71 -33.32
CA LEU A 55 -10.58 25.64 -33.48
C LEU A 55 -11.33 26.05 -32.21
N ARG A 56 -10.78 25.76 -31.02
CA ARG A 56 -11.32 26.19 -29.73
C ARG A 56 -10.20 26.59 -28.78
N PRO A 57 -9.73 27.85 -28.86
CA PRO A 57 -8.71 28.34 -27.95
C PRO A 57 -9.30 28.39 -26.54
N SER A 58 -8.75 27.60 -25.63
CA SER A 58 -9.07 27.65 -24.21
C SER A 58 -7.81 28.08 -23.47
N GLU A 59 -7.78 29.34 -23.04
CA GLU A 59 -6.66 29.89 -22.26
C GLU A 59 -6.68 29.36 -20.81
N ASN A 60 -7.87 29.00 -20.32
CA ASN A 60 -8.10 28.53 -18.97
C ASN A 60 -8.69 27.12 -18.99
N VAL A 61 -7.84 26.11 -19.23
CA VAL A 61 -8.20 24.71 -19.05
C VAL A 61 -8.27 24.42 -17.54
N VAL A 62 -9.41 24.73 -16.92
CA VAL A 62 -9.68 24.35 -15.53
C VAL A 62 -10.19 22.92 -15.53
N THR A 63 -9.29 21.97 -15.27
CA THR A 63 -9.73 20.61 -14.98
C THR A 63 -10.10 20.52 -13.49
N ARG A 64 -11.18 19.81 -13.15
CA ARG A 64 -11.47 19.48 -11.73
C ARG A 64 -10.45 18.50 -11.14
N PHE A 65 -9.56 17.96 -11.97
CA PHE A 65 -8.46 17.12 -11.56
C PHE A 65 -7.26 18.02 -11.23
N PRO A 66 -6.69 17.95 -10.02
CA PRO A 66 -5.51 18.73 -9.71
C PRO A 66 -4.40 18.42 -10.72
N PRO A 67 -3.70 19.42 -11.28
CA PRO A 67 -2.58 19.20 -12.19
C PRO A 67 -1.41 18.59 -11.41
N GLY A 68 -1.35 17.27 -11.38
CA GLY A 68 -0.26 16.51 -10.78
C GLY A 68 -0.60 15.03 -10.61
N PRO A 69 0.39 14.12 -10.64
CA PRO A 69 0.17 12.68 -10.46
C PRO A 69 -0.59 12.33 -9.17
N ASN A 70 -0.45 13.17 -8.13
CA ASN A 70 -1.12 13.02 -6.84
C ASN A 70 -2.61 13.43 -6.84
N GLY A 71 -3.06 14.19 -7.84
CA GLY A 71 -4.45 14.62 -7.95
C GLY A 71 -5.43 13.48 -8.22
N TYR A 72 -4.98 12.49 -9.02
CA TYR A 72 -5.75 11.27 -9.31
C TYR A 72 -5.93 10.41 -8.06
N LEU A 73 -4.84 10.16 -7.33
CA LEU A 73 -4.87 9.41 -6.06
C LEU A 73 -5.73 10.10 -5.00
N HIS A 74 -5.73 11.44 -4.96
CA HIS A 74 -6.59 12.19 -4.06
C HIS A 74 -8.08 11.99 -4.38
N SER A 75 -8.47 12.05 -5.65
CA SER A 75 -9.85 11.80 -6.08
C SER A 75 -10.30 10.37 -5.77
N ILE A 76 -9.45 9.37 -6.02
CA ILE A 76 -9.74 7.98 -5.66
C ILE A 76 -9.94 7.86 -4.15
N ARG A 77 -9.00 8.39 -3.35
CA ARG A 77 -9.09 8.33 -1.89
C ARG A 77 -10.41 8.94 -1.40
N ARG A 78 -10.76 10.13 -1.88
CA ARG A 78 -12.01 10.82 -1.50
C ARG A 78 -13.27 10.03 -1.87
N TYR A 79 -13.25 9.31 -2.99
CA TYR A 79 -14.35 8.44 -3.39
C TYR A 79 -14.44 7.22 -2.48
N LEU A 80 -13.32 6.53 -2.25
CA LEU A 80 -13.28 5.33 -1.43
C LEU A 80 -13.67 5.64 0.02
N GLU A 81 -13.18 6.75 0.61
CA GLU A 81 -13.53 7.22 1.96
C GLU A 81 -15.04 7.27 2.25
N LYS A 82 -15.87 7.48 1.22
CA LYS A 82 -17.34 7.61 1.35
C LYS A 82 -18.10 6.37 0.96
N THR A 83 -17.51 5.50 0.15
CA THR A 83 -18.23 4.43 -0.55
C THR A 83 -17.92 3.05 -0.01
N VAL A 84 -16.72 2.86 0.55
CA VAL A 84 -16.28 1.52 0.97
C VAL A 84 -16.56 1.28 2.45
N PRO A 85 -16.95 0.04 2.83
CA PRO A 85 -17.03 -0.34 4.21
C PRO A 85 -15.63 -0.36 4.86
N ARG A 86 -15.60 -0.03 6.14
CA ARG A 86 -14.38 -0.06 6.96
C ARG A 86 -14.24 -1.42 7.62
N LEU A 87 -13.07 -2.02 7.47
CA LEU A 87 -12.72 -3.29 8.07
C LEU A 87 -11.46 -3.14 8.92
N MET A 88 -11.40 -3.85 10.04
CA MET A 88 -10.16 -4.00 10.79
C MET A 88 -9.31 -5.06 10.10
N LEU A 89 -8.08 -4.68 9.74
CA LEU A 89 -7.10 -5.54 9.10
C LEU A 89 -5.75 -5.40 9.82
N VAL A 90 -5.10 -6.52 10.04
CA VAL A 90 -3.76 -6.60 10.64
C VAL A 90 -2.85 -7.30 9.63
N LEU A 91 -1.77 -6.63 9.21
CA LEU A 91 -0.87 -7.14 8.17
C LEU A 91 0.27 -7.99 8.74
N ASP A 92 0.85 -7.56 9.86
CA ASP A 92 1.90 -8.29 10.59
C ASP A 92 1.38 -8.62 12.00
N PRO A 93 0.65 -9.74 12.16
CA PRO A 93 -0.06 -10.03 13.40
C PRO A 93 0.89 -10.44 14.53
N VAL A 94 0.72 -9.81 15.69
CA VAL A 94 1.31 -10.21 16.98
C VAL A 94 0.20 -10.49 17.98
N ARG A 95 0.36 -11.59 18.73
CA ARG A 95 -0.63 -12.01 19.74
C ARG A 95 -0.58 -11.11 20.97
N LEU A 96 -1.76 -10.66 21.39
CA LEU A 96 -2.00 -9.91 22.62
C LEU A 96 -3.02 -10.68 23.47
N GLY A 97 -2.54 -11.29 24.55
CA GLY A 97 -3.38 -11.91 25.56
C GLY A 97 -3.87 -10.88 26.58
N ILE A 98 -5.17 -10.85 26.84
CA ILE A 98 -5.79 -9.99 27.84
C ILE A 98 -6.20 -10.84 29.04
N GLU A 99 -5.45 -10.72 30.14
CA GLU A 99 -5.55 -11.64 31.28
C GLU A 99 -6.86 -11.50 32.07
N ASP A 100 -7.46 -10.32 32.10
CA ASP A 100 -8.69 -10.00 32.83
C ASP A 100 -9.94 -9.90 31.92
N ALA A 101 -9.88 -10.51 30.73
CA ALA A 101 -11.02 -10.58 29.83
C ALA A 101 -12.12 -11.49 30.41
N GLU A 102 -13.29 -10.91 30.68
CA GLU A 102 -14.48 -11.64 31.15
C GLU A 102 -15.11 -12.50 30.05
N GLU A 103 -14.96 -12.08 28.78
CA GLU A 103 -15.43 -12.82 27.62
C GLU A 103 -14.29 -13.65 27.00
N GLN A 104 -14.50 -14.96 26.86
CA GLN A 104 -13.52 -15.91 26.31
C GLN A 104 -13.13 -15.66 24.84
N ASP A 105 -13.86 -14.80 24.14
CA ASP A 105 -13.55 -14.41 22.75
C ASP A 105 -12.62 -13.19 22.68
N LEU A 106 -12.41 -12.50 23.81
CA LEU A 106 -11.54 -11.34 23.95
C LEU A 106 -10.26 -11.65 24.73
N ASP A 107 -10.09 -12.90 25.17
CA ASP A 107 -8.90 -13.37 25.86
C ASP A 107 -7.63 -13.21 25.01
N THR A 108 -7.76 -13.32 23.70
CA THR A 108 -6.66 -13.30 22.74
C THR A 108 -7.05 -12.52 21.49
N VAL A 109 -6.33 -11.44 21.25
CA VAL A 109 -6.49 -10.60 20.05
C VAL A 109 -5.16 -10.46 19.31
N TYR A 110 -5.25 -10.14 18.02
CA TYR A 110 -4.10 -9.80 17.18
C TYR A 110 -4.06 -8.30 16.96
N ILE A 111 -2.87 -7.74 17.10
CA ILE A 111 -2.55 -6.35 16.74
C ILE A 111 -1.43 -6.34 15.72
N ASP A 112 -1.23 -5.21 15.05
CA ASP A 112 -0.10 -5.05 14.14
C ASP A 112 1.20 -4.92 14.94
N ARG A 113 2.25 -5.62 14.52
CA ARG A 113 3.59 -5.56 15.12
C ARG A 113 4.10 -4.13 15.21
N SER A 114 3.77 -3.28 14.23
CA SER A 114 4.19 -1.87 14.20
C SER A 114 3.52 -1.01 15.28
N ASP A 115 2.44 -1.49 15.92
CA ASP A 115 1.76 -0.83 17.03
C ASP A 115 2.33 -1.19 18.41
N PHE A 116 3.35 -2.07 18.48
CA PHE A 116 4.09 -2.36 19.70
C PHE A 116 5.56 -1.91 19.64
N ARG A 117 6.08 -1.40 20.77
CA ARG A 117 7.52 -1.16 20.98
C ARG A 117 7.94 -1.59 22.37
N GLU A 118 9.14 -2.16 22.47
CA GLU A 118 9.73 -2.57 23.74
C GLU A 118 10.18 -1.39 24.60
N VAL A 119 10.73 -0.37 23.95
CA VAL A 119 11.21 0.85 24.59
C VAL A 119 10.22 1.97 24.29
N ASP A 120 9.67 2.56 25.35
CA ASP A 120 8.79 3.70 25.23
C ASP A 120 9.57 4.96 24.81
N SER A 121 8.92 5.84 24.05
CA SER A 121 9.39 7.19 23.75
C SER A 121 8.25 8.20 23.89
N LYS A 122 8.62 9.46 24.18
CA LYS A 122 7.64 10.54 24.41
C LYS A 122 6.71 10.78 23.23
N ASP A 123 7.21 10.54 22.01
CA ASP A 123 6.49 10.75 20.75
C ASP A 123 5.78 9.49 20.23
N TYR A 124 5.79 8.41 21.02
CA TYR A 124 5.13 7.16 20.68
C TYR A 124 3.83 7.00 21.47
N PHE A 125 2.69 6.93 20.77
CA PHE A 125 1.37 6.88 21.42
C PHE A 125 0.71 5.51 21.42
N ARG A 126 1.32 4.49 20.80
CA ARG A 126 0.77 3.13 20.75
C ARG A 126 1.28 2.29 21.94
N LEU A 127 1.23 0.97 21.82
CA LEU A 127 1.44 0.06 22.93
C LEU A 127 2.94 -0.10 23.23
N ALA A 128 3.31 0.10 24.48
CA ALA A 128 4.63 -0.18 25.03
C ALA A 128 4.45 -0.67 26.47
N PRO A 129 5.42 -1.40 27.07
CA PRO A 129 5.29 -1.89 28.44
C PRO A 129 4.91 -0.76 29.42
N GLY A 130 3.84 -0.95 30.19
CA GLY A 130 3.33 0.04 31.13
C GLY A 130 2.41 1.12 30.54
N LYS A 131 2.32 1.25 29.20
CA LYS A 131 1.40 2.19 28.54
C LYS A 131 0.03 1.60 28.29
N ILE A 132 -0.93 2.51 28.17
CA ILE A 132 -2.32 2.24 27.86
C ILE A 132 -2.61 2.63 26.41
N VAL A 133 -3.32 1.76 25.69
CA VAL A 133 -3.81 2.02 24.32
C VAL A 133 -5.29 1.67 24.24
N GLY A 134 -6.04 2.42 23.44
CA GLY A 134 -7.43 2.08 23.14
C GLY A 134 -7.48 1.02 22.05
N LEU A 135 -8.32 0.00 22.22
CA LEU A 135 -8.69 -0.89 21.12
C LEU A 135 -9.96 -0.32 20.47
N LEU A 136 -9.97 -0.20 19.14
CA LEU A 136 -11.14 0.35 18.43
C LEU A 136 -12.41 -0.45 18.76
N GLN A 137 -13.51 0.25 19.02
CA GLN A 137 -14.82 -0.32 19.38
C GLN A 137 -14.85 -1.11 20.71
N MET A 138 -13.77 -1.07 21.51
CA MET A 138 -13.76 -1.66 22.84
C MET A 138 -14.18 -0.65 23.91
N PRO A 139 -14.87 -1.10 24.98
CA PRO A 139 -15.37 -0.22 26.04
C PRO A 139 -14.25 0.34 26.93
N TYR A 140 -13.18 -0.43 27.12
CA TYR A 140 -12.06 -0.09 27.99
C TYR A 140 -10.73 -0.18 27.22
N PRO A 141 -9.78 0.72 27.51
CA PRO A 141 -8.44 0.60 26.96
C PRO A 141 -7.66 -0.51 27.65
N VAL A 142 -6.56 -0.95 27.04
CA VAL A 142 -5.70 -2.02 27.55
C VAL A 142 -4.34 -1.48 27.93
N LYS A 143 -3.78 -1.98 29.04
CA LYS A 143 -2.43 -1.66 29.52
C LYS A 143 -1.51 -2.85 29.32
N ALA A 144 -0.40 -2.67 28.61
CA ALA A 144 0.60 -3.73 28.47
C ALA A 144 1.36 -3.96 29.80
N ILE A 145 1.42 -5.22 30.22
CA ILE A 145 2.10 -5.68 31.44
C ILE A 145 3.47 -6.24 31.07
N SER A 146 3.51 -7.18 30.14
CA SER A 146 4.72 -7.92 29.77
C SER A 146 4.65 -8.38 28.32
N PHE A 147 5.78 -8.87 27.82
CA PHE A 147 5.88 -9.48 26.50
C PHE A 147 6.87 -10.64 26.54
N ALA A 148 6.68 -11.61 25.66
CA ALA A 148 7.59 -12.71 25.42
C ALA A 148 8.28 -12.51 24.08
N LYS A 149 9.52 -12.96 24.00
CA LYS A 149 10.32 -13.00 22.79
C LYS A 149 10.68 -14.42 22.46
N ASP A 150 10.82 -14.68 21.17
CA ASP A 150 11.48 -15.89 20.70
C ASP A 150 13.00 -15.76 20.91
N GLU A 151 13.60 -16.77 21.52
CA GLU A 151 15.04 -16.81 21.83
C GLU A 151 15.89 -16.94 20.56
N ALA A 152 15.36 -17.54 19.49
CA ALA A 152 16.10 -17.75 18.25
C ALA A 152 16.15 -16.48 17.37
N THR A 153 15.05 -15.73 17.29
CA THR A 153 14.92 -14.56 16.41
C THR A 153 15.02 -13.22 17.13
N GLY A 154 14.84 -13.21 18.45
CA GLY A 154 14.71 -11.98 19.25
C GLY A 154 13.41 -11.21 18.99
N ALA A 155 12.50 -11.73 18.16
CA ALA A 155 11.24 -11.09 17.82
C ALA A 155 10.20 -11.29 18.92
N VAL A 156 9.37 -10.27 19.14
CA VAL A 156 8.23 -10.35 20.07
C VAL A 156 7.20 -11.32 19.52
N THR A 157 6.87 -12.36 20.27
CA THR A 157 5.92 -13.40 19.87
C THR A 157 4.55 -13.18 20.50
N GLU A 158 4.54 -12.76 21.75
CA GLU A 158 3.33 -12.62 22.56
C GLU A 158 3.44 -11.43 23.50
N MET A 159 2.32 -10.75 23.70
CA MET A 159 2.18 -9.64 24.62
C MET A 159 1.06 -9.94 25.60
N ARG A 160 1.20 -9.43 26.82
CA ARG A 160 0.18 -9.56 27.86
C ARG A 160 -0.29 -8.18 28.29
N ALA A 161 -1.60 -8.03 28.39
CA ALA A 161 -2.23 -6.80 28.82
C ALA A 161 -3.39 -7.08 29.77
N VAL A 162 -3.85 -6.01 30.43
CA VAL A 162 -5.08 -5.99 31.23
C VAL A 162 -5.92 -4.79 30.86
N PHE A 163 -7.23 -4.89 31.00
CA PHE A 163 -8.12 -3.77 30.83
C PHE A 163 -7.89 -2.72 31.92
N ASP A 164 -7.75 -1.47 31.50
CA ASP A 164 -7.71 -0.35 32.40
C ASP A 164 -9.13 0.19 32.63
N LYS A 165 -9.81 -0.42 33.60
CA LYS A 165 -11.14 0.00 34.07
C LYS A 165 -11.08 1.27 34.95
N GLY A 166 -9.90 1.85 35.17
CA GLY A 166 -9.69 3.05 36.00
C GLY A 166 -10.11 4.37 35.35
N GLY A 167 -10.63 4.33 34.11
CA GLY A 167 -11.15 5.52 33.41
C GLY A 167 -10.06 6.39 32.76
N ASN A 168 -8.82 5.91 32.66
CA ASN A 168 -7.78 6.63 31.94
C ASN A 168 -8.10 6.69 30.45
N LYS A 169 -8.07 7.89 29.87
CA LYS A 169 -8.32 8.06 28.44
C LYS A 169 -7.07 7.71 27.64
N PRO A 170 -7.14 6.77 26.68
CA PRO A 170 -6.00 6.45 25.85
C PRO A 170 -5.67 7.62 24.91
N LYS A 171 -4.38 7.82 24.61
CA LYS A 171 -3.93 8.85 23.67
C LYS A 171 -4.23 8.49 22.22
N THR A 172 -4.35 7.20 21.90
CA THR A 172 -4.63 6.71 20.56
C THR A 172 -5.42 5.41 20.62
N PHE A 173 -6.05 5.07 19.49
CA PHE A 173 -6.77 3.83 19.30
C PHE A 173 -6.16 3.04 18.15
N ILE A 174 -6.00 1.73 18.36
CA ILE A 174 -5.43 0.81 17.37
C ILE A 174 -6.47 -0.22 16.91
N GLN A 175 -6.30 -0.69 15.67
CA GLN A 175 -7.09 -1.79 15.14
C GLN A 175 -6.60 -3.12 15.70
N TRP A 176 -7.51 -4.08 15.77
CA TRP A 176 -7.25 -5.41 16.29
C TRP A 176 -8.21 -6.40 15.64
N VAL A 177 -7.88 -7.68 15.71
CA VAL A 177 -8.71 -8.79 15.22
C VAL A 177 -8.74 -9.87 16.30
N PRO A 178 -9.92 -10.37 16.74
CA PRO A 178 -9.96 -11.46 17.72
C PRO A 178 -9.41 -12.76 17.13
N LEU A 179 -8.78 -13.61 17.96
CA LEU A 179 -8.37 -14.95 17.54
C LEU A 179 -9.59 -15.81 17.17
N LYS A 180 -10.66 -15.74 17.97
CA LYS A 180 -11.90 -16.47 17.75
C LYS A 180 -12.92 -15.55 17.08
N ALA A 181 -13.36 -15.93 15.89
CA ALA A 181 -14.37 -15.20 15.15
C ALA A 181 -15.73 -15.28 15.88
N ARG A 182 -16.29 -14.12 16.27
CA ARG A 182 -17.60 -14.01 16.92
C ARG A 182 -18.75 -14.25 15.93
N PRO A 183 -19.60 -15.30 16.05
CA PRO A 183 -20.75 -15.53 15.15
C PRO A 183 -21.61 -14.29 14.85
N ARG A 184 -21.79 -13.38 15.83
CA ARG A 184 -22.57 -12.13 15.69
C ARG A 184 -21.81 -10.95 15.07
N LEU A 185 -20.47 -11.01 15.05
CA LEU A 185 -19.58 -10.12 14.30
C LEU A 185 -19.35 -10.68 12.87
N ASN A 186 -19.63 -11.98 12.70
CA ASN A 186 -19.76 -12.83 11.51
C ASN A 186 -20.33 -12.14 10.27
N GLU A 187 -21.50 -11.53 10.43
CA GLU A 187 -22.24 -10.92 9.33
C GLU A 187 -21.61 -9.60 8.85
N THR A 188 -20.82 -8.94 9.71
CA THR A 188 -20.26 -7.61 9.44
C THR A 188 -18.79 -7.65 9.04
N ILE A 189 -18.04 -8.69 9.41
CA ILE A 189 -16.58 -8.61 9.39
C ILE A 189 -15.95 -9.43 8.25
N TRP A 190 -16.03 -10.77 8.13
CA TRP A 190 -14.98 -11.46 7.34
C TRP A 190 -15.33 -12.43 6.18
N PRO A 191 -16.53 -13.03 6.01
CA PRO A 191 -16.77 -13.83 4.78
C PRO A 191 -17.74 -13.17 3.78
N SER A 192 -18.99 -12.88 4.19
CA SER A 192 -20.06 -12.53 3.24
C SER A 192 -19.80 -11.21 2.47
N ALA A 193 -19.15 -10.25 3.12
CA ALA A 193 -18.81 -8.96 2.52
C ALA A 193 -17.60 -9.01 1.58
N MET A 194 -16.76 -10.06 1.64
CA MET A 194 -15.54 -10.21 0.82
C MET A 194 -15.72 -11.03 -0.45
N THR A 195 -16.79 -11.83 -0.53
CA THR A 195 -17.11 -12.64 -1.72
C THR A 195 -17.71 -11.83 -2.86
N GLU A 196 -18.34 -10.69 -2.57
CA GLU A 196 -18.62 -9.67 -3.58
C GLU A 196 -17.33 -8.91 -3.84
N ARG A 197 -16.90 -8.83 -5.11
CA ARG A 197 -15.68 -8.14 -5.58
C ARG A 197 -15.69 -6.65 -5.20
N GLY A 198 -15.45 -6.36 -3.94
CA GLY A 198 -15.61 -5.07 -3.32
C GLY A 198 -14.28 -4.38 -3.05
N PHE A 199 -14.37 -3.07 -2.81
CA PHE A 199 -13.30 -2.28 -2.25
C PHE A 199 -13.50 -2.15 -0.74
N TYR A 200 -12.41 -2.10 0.02
CA TYR A 200 -12.42 -2.04 1.49
C TYR A 200 -11.47 -0.96 2.00
N ASP A 201 -11.85 -0.31 3.10
CA ASP A 201 -10.95 0.56 3.88
C ASP A 201 -10.39 -0.26 5.05
N GLY A 202 -9.15 -0.70 4.90
CA GLY A 202 -8.38 -1.31 5.98
C GLY A 202 -7.98 -0.23 6.96
N VAL A 203 -8.69 -0.14 8.08
CA VAL A 203 -8.54 0.95 9.06
C VAL A 203 -7.08 1.08 9.49
N ARG A 204 -6.53 2.29 9.33
CA ARG A 204 -5.12 2.65 9.60
C ARG A 204 -4.07 1.95 8.71
N VAL A 205 -4.50 1.22 7.68
CA VAL A 205 -3.63 0.50 6.76
C VAL A 205 -3.65 1.13 5.36
N ALA A 206 -4.70 0.88 4.58
CA ALA A 206 -4.84 1.31 3.19
C ALA A 206 -6.22 0.93 2.64
N TYR A 207 -6.51 1.37 1.42
CA TYR A 207 -7.64 0.82 0.66
C TYR A 207 -7.22 -0.44 -0.09
N PHE A 208 -8.07 -1.47 -0.03
CA PHE A 208 -7.84 -2.77 -0.63
C PHE A 208 -8.95 -3.17 -1.60
N ALA A 209 -8.60 -3.97 -2.61
CA ALA A 209 -9.53 -4.69 -3.46
C ALA A 209 -9.31 -6.19 -3.29
N CYS A 210 -10.39 -6.96 -3.26
CA CYS A 210 -10.31 -8.43 -3.34
C CYS A 210 -9.82 -8.81 -4.75
N ASP A 211 -8.72 -9.55 -4.85
CA ASP A 211 -8.16 -10.02 -6.11
C ASP A 211 -8.98 -11.19 -6.67
N SER A 212 -8.94 -11.36 -8.00
CA SER A 212 -9.59 -12.50 -8.68
C SER A 212 -9.05 -13.86 -8.25
N ASP A 213 -7.83 -13.93 -7.77
CA ASP A 213 -7.18 -15.14 -7.28
C ASP A 213 -7.61 -15.51 -5.84
N SER A 214 -8.51 -14.72 -5.24
CA SER A 214 -9.06 -14.99 -3.91
C SER A 214 -10.00 -16.20 -3.93
N THR A 215 -9.85 -17.03 -2.91
CA THR A 215 -10.67 -18.23 -2.65
C THR A 215 -11.19 -18.18 -1.22
N GLU A 216 -12.15 -19.05 -0.88
CA GLU A 216 -12.72 -19.13 0.48
C GLU A 216 -11.64 -19.42 1.54
N ASP A 217 -10.66 -20.24 1.20
CA ASP A 217 -9.57 -20.62 2.11
C ASP A 217 -8.39 -19.63 2.09
N LYS A 218 -8.27 -18.84 1.03
CA LYS A 218 -7.15 -17.93 0.82
C LYS A 218 -7.61 -16.65 0.14
N VAL A 219 -7.78 -15.60 0.94
CA VAL A 219 -8.11 -14.26 0.47
C VAL A 219 -6.82 -13.56 -0.01
N VAL A 220 -6.87 -12.99 -1.20
CA VAL A 220 -5.77 -12.20 -1.78
C VAL A 220 -6.25 -10.75 -1.90
N LEU A 221 -5.58 -9.83 -1.20
CA LEU A 221 -5.95 -8.41 -1.18
C LEU A 221 -4.89 -7.57 -1.88
N ASN A 222 -5.31 -6.80 -2.88
CA ASN A 222 -4.47 -5.82 -3.55
C ASN A 222 -4.63 -4.45 -2.92
N ARG A 223 -3.50 -3.81 -2.57
CA ARG A 223 -3.49 -2.43 -2.09
C ARG A 223 -3.73 -1.47 -3.26
N ILE A 224 -4.79 -0.67 -3.18
CA ILE A 224 -5.16 0.32 -4.21
C ILE A 224 -4.40 1.62 -3.99
N VAL A 225 -4.57 2.21 -2.81
CA VAL A 225 -3.96 3.48 -2.44
C VAL A 225 -3.73 3.52 -0.93
N ALA A 226 -2.58 4.06 -0.53
CA ALA A 226 -2.29 4.30 0.88
C ALA A 226 -3.25 5.35 1.46
N LEU A 227 -3.46 5.30 2.77
CA LEU A 227 -4.14 6.38 3.49
C LEU A 227 -3.38 7.70 3.32
N LYS A 228 -4.05 8.81 3.61
CA LYS A 228 -3.41 10.12 3.53
C LYS A 228 -2.26 10.18 4.52
N GLU A 229 -1.05 10.35 4.01
CA GLU A 229 0.10 10.71 4.83
C GLU A 229 -0.06 12.17 5.23
N ASP A 230 0.05 12.46 6.53
CA ASP A 230 0.18 13.83 7.00
C ASP A 230 1.51 14.38 6.47
N SER A 231 1.42 15.40 5.63
CA SER A 231 2.56 16.17 5.13
C SER A 231 3.26 16.85 6.32
N GLY A 232 4.18 16.14 6.97
CA GLY A 232 4.86 16.61 8.17
C GLY A 232 5.63 15.55 8.97
N LYS A 233 5.52 14.26 8.63
CA LYS A 233 6.35 13.21 9.24
C LYS A 233 7.37 12.72 8.22
N SER A 234 8.48 13.46 8.10
CA SER A 234 9.71 12.90 7.56
C SER A 234 10.19 11.82 8.52
N SER A 235 10.34 10.61 7.99
CA SER A 235 11.05 9.47 8.59
C SER A 235 12.43 9.85 9.12
#